data_AF-M2RL46-F1
#
_entry.id   AF-M2RL46-F1
#
_cell.length_a   1.000
_cell.length_b   1.000
_cell.length_c   1.000
_cell.angle_alpha   90.00
_cell.angle_beta   90.00
_cell.angle_gamma   90.00
#
_symmetry.space_group_name_H-M   'P 1'
#
loop_
_entity.id
_entity.type
_entity.pdbx_description
1 polymer ?
#
loop_
_entity_poly.entity_id
_entity_poly.type
_entity_poly.pdbx_seq_one_letter_code
_entity_poly.pdbx_strand_id
1 'polypeptide(L)'
;MGIKGQEGNCILLLKAFGISLFFLSALGIRMGLIVYGMYQDQKFNVRYTDIDYDVYNDASRYLVNGESPYRRATYRYTPLLAEILIPDILLNEQFGKILFSIFDIIIACIQFNLLRQTNSFIMSLLYTAIWAFNPMSIV
;
A
#
# COMPACT_ATOMS: atom_id res chain seq x y z
N MET A 1 -41.60 -19.52 -7.49
CA MET A 1 -40.68 -18.72 -8.34
C MET A 1 -39.66 -17.89 -7.52
N GLY A 2 -39.41 -18.21 -6.24
CA GLY A 2 -38.56 -17.38 -5.34
C GLY A 2 -37.19 -17.96 -4.94
N ILE A 3 -36.88 -19.22 -5.28
CA ILE A 3 -35.68 -19.92 -4.77
C ILE A 3 -34.41 -19.53 -5.57
N LYS A 4 -34.51 -19.35 -6.90
CA LYS A 4 -33.36 -18.97 -7.75
C LYS A 4 -32.79 -17.57 -7.47
N GLY A 5 -33.61 -16.63 -7.00
CA GLY A 5 -33.16 -15.28 -6.65
C GLY A 5 -32.40 -15.22 -5.31
N GLN A 6 -32.75 -16.10 -4.38
CA GLN A 6 -32.14 -16.15 -3.05
C GLN A 6 -30.76 -16.82 -3.07
N GLU A 7 -30.61 -17.89 -3.86
CA GLU A 7 -29.31 -18.55 -4.09
C GLU A 7 -28.31 -17.63 -4.80
N GLY A 8 -28.76 -16.85 -5.79
CA GLY A 8 -27.91 -15.89 -6.51
C GLY A 8 -27.35 -14.79 -5.59
N ASN A 9 -28.19 -14.25 -4.70
CA ASN A 9 -27.78 -13.24 -3.72
C ASN A 9 -26.79 -13.82 -2.69
N CYS A 10 -27.00 -15.06 -2.26
CA CYS A 10 -26.09 -15.74 -1.34
C CYS A 10 -24.68 -15.92 -1.97
N ILE A 11 -24.62 -16.35 -3.24
CA ILE A 11 -23.34 -16.51 -3.96
C ILE A 11 -22.65 -15.16 -4.18
N LEU A 12 -23.40 -14.10 -4.50
CA LEU A 12 -22.85 -12.75 -4.65
C LEU A 12 -22.24 -12.25 -3.34
N LEU A 13 -22.96 -12.42 -2.22
CA LEU A 13 -22.49 -12.04 -0.88
C LEU A 13 -21.23 -12.82 -0.49
N LEU A 14 -21.19 -14.13 -0.73
CA LEU A 14 -20.00 -14.95 -0.46
C LEU A 14 -18.79 -14.49 -1.27
N LYS A 15 -18.98 -14.14 -2.55
CA LYS A 15 -17.90 -13.59 -3.38
C LYS A 15 -17.44 -12.23 -2.89
N ALA A 16 -18.35 -11.33 -2.53
CA ALA A 16 -18.02 -10.02 -1.98
C ALA A 16 -17.22 -10.16 -0.68
N PHE A 17 -17.68 -11.03 0.23
CA PHE A 17 -16.97 -11.33 1.47
C PHE A 17 -15.56 -11.89 1.22
N GLY A 18 -15.42 -12.83 0.28
CA GLY A 18 -14.11 -13.38 -0.10
C GLY A 18 -13.15 -12.33 -0.68
N ILE A 19 -13.66 -11.41 -1.50
CA ILE A 19 -12.86 -10.29 -2.03
C ILE A 19 -12.42 -9.35 -0.90
N SER A 20 -13.33 -8.99 0.01
CA SER A 20 -12.99 -8.15 1.17
C SER A 20 -11.92 -8.80 2.03
N LEU A 21 -12.06 -10.09 2.34
CA LEU A 21 -11.08 -10.84 3.12
C LEU A 21 -9.71 -10.89 2.43
N PHE A 22 -9.69 -11.07 1.11
CA PHE A 22 -8.46 -11.03 0.31
C PHE A 22 -7.71 -9.71 0.47
N PHE A 23 -8.35 -8.56 0.25
CA PHE A 23 -7.70 -7.26 0.39
C PHE A 23 -7.34 -6.93 1.85
N LEU A 24 -8.18 -7.31 2.80
CA LEU A 24 -7.88 -7.16 4.24
C LEU A 24 -6.65 -7.98 4.65
N SER A 25 -6.50 -9.20 4.12
CA SER A 25 -5.32 -10.02 4.40
C SER A 25 -4.05 -9.40 3.80
N ALA A 26 -4.13 -8.86 2.58
CA ALA A 26 -3.02 -8.17 1.93
C ALA A 26 -2.60 -6.89 2.69
N LEU A 27 -3.56 -6.14 3.23
CA LEU A 27 -3.29 -4.98 4.09
C LEU A 27 -2.72 -5.42 5.44
N GLY A 28 -3.27 -6.47 6.06
CA GLY A 28 -2.81 -7.00 7.34
C GLY A 28 -1.36 -7.46 7.29
N ILE A 29 -0.94 -8.15 6.22
CA ILE A 29 0.46 -8.54 6.02
C ILE A 29 1.35 -7.31 5.89
N ARG A 30 0.96 -6.27 5.12
CA ARG A 30 1.71 -5.02 5.02
C ARG A 30 1.89 -4.35 6.38
N MET A 31 0.84 -4.24 7.19
CA MET A 31 0.95 -3.67 8.54
C MET A 31 1.90 -4.47 9.42
N GLY A 32 1.86 -5.81 9.32
CA GLY A 32 2.80 -6.68 10.02
C GLY A 32 4.26 -6.46 9.58
N LEU A 33 4.49 -6.32 8.27
CA LEU A 33 5.82 -6.07 7.70
C LEU A 33 6.33 -4.66 8.03
N ILE A 34 5.48 -3.63 8.10
CA ILE A 34 5.87 -2.31 8.60
C ILE A 34 6.39 -2.41 10.03
N VAL A 35 5.66 -3.09 10.92
CA VAL A 35 6.07 -3.29 12.32
C VAL A 35 7.38 -4.10 12.40
N TYR A 36 7.50 -5.14 11.58
CA TYR A 36 8.74 -5.91 11.49
C TYR A 36 9.92 -5.06 10.99
N GLY A 37 9.71 -4.24 9.95
CA GLY A 37 10.71 -3.33 9.40
C GLY A 37 11.19 -2.33 10.44
N MET A 38 10.28 -1.75 11.23
CA MET A 38 10.64 -0.88 12.37
C MET A 38 11.56 -1.60 13.37
N TYR A 39 11.22 -2.85 13.72
CA TYR A 39 12.04 -3.65 14.61
C TYR A 39 13.42 -3.95 14.00
N GLN A 40 13.46 -4.30 12.72
CA GLN A 40 14.71 -4.62 12.02
C GLN A 40 15.62 -3.40 11.92
N ASP A 41 15.09 -2.25 11.50
CA ASP A 41 15.82 -1.00 11.30
C ASP A 41 16.47 -0.48 12.59
N GLN A 42 15.90 -0.81 13.76
CA GLN A 42 16.44 -0.42 15.06
C GLN A 42 17.54 -1.37 15.56
N LYS A 43 17.53 -2.65 15.15
CA LYS A 43 18.37 -3.70 15.74
C LYS A 43 19.51 -4.17 14.84
N PHE A 44 19.39 -4.03 13.53
CA PHE A 44 20.33 -4.56 12.56
C PHE A 44 20.99 -3.45 11.75
N ASN A 45 22.21 -3.71 11.27
CA ASN A 45 22.94 -2.77 10.42
C ASN A 45 22.33 -2.67 9.00
N VAL A 46 21.72 -3.75 8.51
CA VAL A 46 21.04 -3.77 7.22
C VAL A 46 19.58 -3.37 7.45
N ARG A 47 19.23 -2.20 6.91
CA ARG A 47 17.86 -1.67 6.98
C ARG A 47 16.91 -2.52 6.14
N TYR A 48 15.72 -2.69 6.66
CA TYR A 48 14.55 -3.17 5.94
C TYR A 48 13.96 -2.05 5.08
N THR A 49 13.85 -0.84 5.63
CA THR A 49 13.26 0.29 4.90
C THR A 49 14.19 0.79 3.80
N ASP A 50 13.62 0.99 2.61
CA ASP A 50 14.34 1.54 1.46
C ASP A 50 14.87 2.95 1.70
N ILE A 51 16.06 3.23 1.14
CA ILE A 51 16.73 4.53 1.29
C ILE A 51 15.93 5.69 0.70
N ASP A 52 15.07 5.42 -0.28
CA ASP A 52 14.20 6.43 -0.89
C ASP A 52 13.20 7.00 0.12
N TYR A 53 12.78 6.20 1.10
CA TYR A 53 11.91 6.68 2.18
C TYR A 53 12.59 7.77 3.00
N ASP A 54 13.88 7.58 3.33
CA ASP A 54 14.67 8.60 4.04
C ASP A 54 14.84 9.86 3.18
N VAL A 55 15.02 9.71 1.86
CA VAL A 55 15.10 10.84 0.91
C VAL A 55 13.81 11.64 0.88
N TYR A 56 12.64 11.00 0.92
CA TYR A 56 11.35 11.68 1.01
C TYR A 56 11.21 12.41 2.35
N ASN A 57 11.55 11.73 3.44
CA ASN A 57 11.42 12.26 4.78
C ASN A 57 12.31 13.50 4.98
N ASP A 58 13.55 13.47 4.47
CA ASP A 58 14.47 14.62 4.45
C ASP A 58 13.87 15.80 3.67
N ALA A 59 13.29 15.54 2.50
CA ALA A 59 12.64 16.58 1.70
C ALA A 59 11.43 17.20 2.41
N SER A 60 10.64 16.40 3.14
CA SER A 60 9.55 16.88 4.00
C SER A 60 10.09 17.72 5.16
N ARG A 61 11.25 17.40 5.76
CA ARG A 61 11.90 18.25 6.78
C ARG A 61 12.27 19.61 6.22
N TYR A 62 12.79 19.67 5.00
CA TYR A 62 13.07 20.95 4.33
C TYR A 62 11.79 21.79 4.19
N LEU A 63 10.69 21.20 3.75
CA LEU A 63 9.40 21.90 3.65
C LEU A 63 8.90 22.43 4.99
N VAL A 64 8.98 21.64 6.06
CA VAL A 64 8.60 22.07 7.43
C VAL A 64 9.40 23.29 7.88
N ASN A 65 10.67 23.39 7.46
CA ASN A 65 11.54 24.53 7.76
C ASN A 65 11.35 25.73 6.82
N GLY A 66 10.34 25.71 5.94
CA GLY A 66 10.12 26.76 4.93
C GLY A 66 11.13 26.74 3.78
N GLU A 67 11.83 25.62 3.61
CA GLU A 67 12.85 25.44 2.58
C GLU A 67 12.30 24.64 1.38
N SER A 68 13.05 24.67 0.27
CA SER A 68 12.69 23.86 -0.91
C SER A 68 13.04 22.39 -0.66
N PRO A 69 12.16 21.42 -1.01
CA PRO A 69 12.44 19.99 -0.86
C PRO A 69 13.65 19.55 -1.72
N TYR A 70 13.91 20.26 -2.81
CA TYR A 70 15.07 20.03 -3.70
C TYR A 70 16.41 20.43 -3.09
N ARG A 71 16.45 21.04 -1.90
CA ARG A 71 17.73 21.20 -1.17
C ARG A 71 18.31 19.85 -0.76
N ARG A 72 17.49 18.80 -0.66
CA ARG A 72 17.97 17.43 -0.54
C ARG A 72 18.58 16.98 -1.88
N ALA A 73 19.90 16.82 -1.92
CA ALA A 73 20.66 16.57 -3.16
C ALA A 73 20.20 15.37 -4.01
N THR A 74 19.59 14.35 -3.40
CA THR A 74 19.12 13.14 -4.11
C THR A 74 17.61 13.11 -4.31
N TYR A 75 16.87 14.17 -3.94
CA TYR A 75 15.43 14.23 -4.11
C TYR A 75 15.07 14.56 -5.57
N ARG A 76 14.42 13.62 -6.25
CA ARG A 76 14.08 13.70 -7.69
C ARG A 76 12.58 13.63 -7.97
N TYR A 77 11.76 13.68 -6.92
CA TYR A 77 10.33 13.47 -6.98
C TYR A 77 9.58 14.79 -6.96
N THR A 78 8.27 14.77 -7.19
CA THR A 78 7.45 15.99 -7.18
C THR A 78 7.42 16.61 -5.78
N PRO A 79 7.34 17.95 -5.64
CA PRO A 79 7.25 18.59 -4.32
C PRO A 79 6.01 18.14 -3.55
N LEU A 80 4.92 17.86 -4.27
CA LEU A 80 3.68 17.33 -3.72
C LEU A 80 3.88 16.05 -2.90
N LEU A 81 4.79 15.15 -3.30
CA LEU A 81 5.07 13.95 -2.53
C LEU A 81 5.66 14.30 -1.16
N ALA A 82 6.65 15.19 -1.11
CA ALA A 82 7.23 15.67 0.14
C ALA A 82 6.19 16.42 1.00
N GLU A 83 5.27 17.17 0.40
CA GLU A 83 4.19 17.85 1.11
C GLU A 83 3.21 16.87 1.77
N ILE A 84 2.79 15.83 1.04
CA ILE A 84 1.91 14.78 1.56
C ILE A 84 2.55 14.03 2.73
N LEU A 85 3.88 13.92 2.74
CA LEU A 85 4.65 13.24 3.79
C LEU A 85 5.07 14.13 4.95
N ILE A 86 4.70 15.41 4.98
CA ILE A 86 4.91 16.29 6.15
C ILE A 86 4.43 15.65 7.48
N PRO A 87 3.31 14.91 7.55
CA PRO A 87 2.91 14.24 8.78
C PRO A 87 3.92 13.19 9.30
N ASP A 88 4.85 12.69 8.48
CA ASP A 88 5.95 11.84 8.96
C ASP A 88 6.82 12.58 9.98
N ILE A 89 7.01 13.88 9.77
CA ILE A 89 7.80 14.75 10.64
C ILE A 89 7.01 15.20 11.86
N LEU A 90 5.71 15.46 11.68
CA LEU A 90 4.89 16.08 12.72
C LEU A 90 4.22 15.05 13.65
N LEU A 91 3.93 13.83 13.18
CA LEU A 91 3.15 12.84 13.90
C LEU A 91 3.93 11.56 14.16
N ASN A 92 4.35 10.86 13.09
CA ASN A 92 5.01 9.56 13.19
C ASN A 92 5.72 9.20 11.89
N GLU A 93 6.99 8.82 11.97
CA GLU A 93 7.84 8.42 10.81
C GLU A 93 7.31 7.21 10.02
N GLN A 94 6.26 6.53 10.48
CA GLN A 94 5.64 5.42 9.75
C GLN A 94 4.42 5.84 8.92
N PHE A 95 3.97 7.09 9.02
CA PHE A 95 2.74 7.54 8.35
C PHE A 95 2.81 7.32 6.83
N GLY A 96 3.93 7.66 6.19
CA GLY A 96 4.17 7.47 4.77
C GLY A 96 4.12 5.99 4.36
N LYS A 97 4.69 5.09 5.16
CA LYS A 97 4.64 3.64 4.88
C LYS A 97 3.20 3.11 4.92
N ILE A 98 2.41 3.59 5.87
CA ILE A 98 0.98 3.25 5.97
C ILE A 98 0.22 3.83 4.78
N LEU A 99 0.48 5.09 4.43
CA LEU A 99 -0.16 5.78 3.30
C LEU A 99 0.12 5.05 1.99
N PHE A 100 1.39 4.72 1.71
CA PHE A 100 1.79 3.97 0.52
C PHE A 100 1.14 2.59 0.49
N SER A 101 1.10 1.89 1.62
CA SER A 101 0.41 0.60 1.74
C SER A 101 -1.09 0.69 1.41
N ILE A 102 -1.76 1.77 1.80
CA ILE A 102 -3.18 2.00 1.46
C ILE A 102 -3.33 2.23 -0.05
N PHE A 103 -2.49 3.07 -0.65
CA PHE A 103 -2.52 3.31 -2.10
C PHE A 103 -2.24 2.04 -2.91
N ASP A 104 -1.32 1.20 -2.44
CA ASP A 104 -1.02 -0.10 -3.04
C ASP A 104 -2.24 -1.03 -3.10
N ILE A 105 -3.02 -1.07 -2.02
CA ILE A 105 -4.27 -1.83 -1.97
C ILE A 105 -5.33 -1.21 -2.91
N ILE A 106 -5.42 0.12 -2.98
CA ILE A 106 -6.30 0.81 -3.93
C ILE A 106 -5.92 0.44 -5.37
N ILE A 107 -4.63 0.45 -5.71
CA ILE A 107 -4.11 0.03 -7.02
C ILE A 107 -4.47 -1.43 -7.29
N ALA A 108 -4.29 -2.33 -6.32
CA ALA A 108 -4.67 -3.73 -6.46
C ALA A 108 -6.18 -3.91 -6.70
N CYS A 109 -7.03 -3.13 -6.03
CA CYS A 109 -8.48 -3.09 -6.25
C CYS A 109 -8.83 -2.63 -7.67
N ILE A 110 -8.19 -1.56 -8.15
CA ILE A 110 -8.37 -1.04 -9.52
C ILE A 110 -7.94 -2.10 -10.54
N GLN A 111 -6.75 -2.69 -10.34
CA GLN A 111 -6.23 -3.75 -11.20
C GLN A 111 -7.20 -4.94 -11.25
N PHE A 112 -7.75 -5.38 -10.13
CA PHE A 112 -8.75 -6.45 -10.10
C PHE A 112 -9.99 -6.08 -10.95
N ASN A 113 -10.53 -4.88 -10.77
CA ASN A 113 -11.70 -4.41 -11.52
C ASN A 113 -11.43 -4.33 -13.02
N LEU A 114 -10.24 -3.91 -13.44
CA LEU A 114 -9.83 -3.92 -14.85
C LEU A 114 -9.71 -5.34 -15.40
N LEU A 115 -9.06 -6.24 -14.67
CA LEU A 115 -8.89 -7.65 -15.07
C LEU A 115 -10.23 -8.38 -15.18
N ARG A 116 -11.23 -8.02 -14.38
CA ARG A 116 -12.58 -8.60 -14.42
C ARG A 116 -13.33 -8.30 -15.72
N GLN A 117 -12.91 -7.30 -16.49
CA GLN A 117 -13.53 -6.96 -17.77
C GLN A 117 -13.14 -7.92 -18.89
N THR A 118 -11.97 -8.56 -18.78
CA THR A 118 -11.40 -9.40 -19.85
C THR A 118 -11.18 -10.85 -19.42
N ASN A 119 -11.11 -11.14 -18.12
CA ASN A 119 -10.75 -12.45 -17.59
C ASN A 119 -11.82 -13.07 -16.68
N SER A 120 -11.72 -14.39 -16.47
CA SER A 120 -12.52 -15.09 -15.47
C SER A 120 -12.20 -14.60 -14.05
N PHE A 121 -13.14 -14.79 -13.12
CA PHE A 121 -12.99 -14.32 -11.74
C PHE A 121 -11.70 -14.85 -11.08
N ILE A 122 -11.41 -16.13 -11.29
CA ILE A 122 -10.24 -16.81 -10.73
C ILE A 122 -8.96 -16.22 -11.32
N MET A 123 -8.88 -16.01 -12.64
CA MET A 123 -7.69 -15.43 -13.26
C MET A 123 -7.45 -13.99 -12.82
N SER A 124 -8.51 -13.17 -12.72
CA SER A 124 -8.39 -11.82 -12.17
C SER A 124 -7.85 -11.85 -10.73
N LEU A 125 -8.35 -12.77 -9.91
CA LEU A 125 -7.89 -12.92 -8.52
C LEU A 125 -6.42 -13.35 -8.46
N LEU A 126 -5.99 -14.30 -9.28
CA LEU A 126 -4.61 -14.78 -9.33
C LEU A 126 -3.63 -13.69 -9.76
N TYR A 127 -3.94 -12.94 -10.83
CA TYR A 127 -3.09 -11.85 -11.28
C TYR A 127 -3.04 -10.69 -10.29
N THR A 128 -4.15 -10.36 -9.64
CA THR A 128 -4.13 -9.39 -8.53
C THR A 128 -3.33 -9.92 -7.34
N ALA A 129 -3.38 -11.22 -7.04
CA ALA A 129 -2.60 -11.82 -5.95
C ALA A 129 -1.09 -11.72 -6.18
N ILE A 130 -0.64 -11.89 -7.43
CA ILE A 130 0.77 -11.70 -7.79
C ILE A 130 1.25 -10.31 -7.39
N TRP A 131 0.44 -9.26 -7.58
CA TRP A 131 0.77 -7.90 -7.14
C TRP A 131 0.60 -7.72 -5.63
N ALA A 132 -0.57 -8.08 -5.10
CA ALA A 132 -0.95 -7.81 -3.72
C ALA A 132 -0.03 -8.51 -2.70
N PHE A 133 0.54 -9.66 -3.05
CA PHE A 133 1.43 -10.45 -2.19
C PHE A 133 2.85 -10.57 -2.74
N ASN A 134 3.25 -9.69 -3.67
CA ASN A 134 4.61 -9.68 -4.21
C ASN A 134 5.63 -9.38 -3.09
N PRO A 135 6.59 -10.26 -2.79
CA PRO A 135 7.58 -10.03 -1.74
C PRO A 135 8.49 -8.82 -2.01
N MET A 136 8.64 -8.39 -3.27
CA MET A 136 9.48 -7.25 -3.63
C MET A 136 8.81 -5.89 -3.46
N SER A 137 7.48 -5.84 -3.50
CA SER A 137 6.72 -4.58 -3.39
C SER A 137 5.88 -4.52 -2.12
N ILE A 138 5.84 -5.59 -1.32
CA ILE A 138 5.07 -5.63 -0.09
C ILE A 138 5.88 -4.99 1.04
N VAL A 139 5.73 -3.66 1.11
CA VAL A 139 6.41 -2.68 1.98
C VAL A 139 7.87 -2.47 1.65
#